data_AF-A0A944XQP5-F1
#
_entry.id   AF-A0A944XQP5-F1
#
_cell.length_a   1.000
_cell.length_b   1.000
_cell.length_c   1.000
_cell.angle_alpha   90.00
_cell.angle_beta   90.00
_cell.angle_gamma   90.00
#
_symmetry.space_group_name_H-M   'P 1'
#
loop_
_entity.id
_entity.type
_entity.pdbx_description
1 polymer ?
#
loop_
_entity_poly.entity_id
_entity_poly.type
_entity_poly.pdbx_seq_one_letter_code
_entity_poly.pdbx_strand_id
1 'polypeptide(L)'
;DAKQKVEAEKKRLAEEERLVEEKKAAELQKKKAVEEEKRKAEEAKKLKAEKERKEAEEKKRKEAEKKRLADEARRKKEEADRLLQESLAAEEQEREDNRISGVVNQHMGMIRQRIKRYWSEPGNATQGMQCTLRVTLLPGGDVREVAVIKSSGNAIFDRSAESAVYKAAPWPQPSDPKAAAALRDFTFVFRPK
;
A
#
# COMPACT_ATOMS: atom_id res chain seq x y z
N ASP A 1 31.70 -49.13 -103.65
CA ASP A 1 31.25 -47.73 -103.43
C ASP A 1 30.03 -47.50 -102.54
N ALA A 2 28.87 -48.15 -102.72
CA ALA A 2 27.68 -47.81 -101.92
C ALA A 2 27.77 -48.17 -100.41
N LYS A 3 28.43 -49.29 -100.05
CA LYS A 3 28.54 -49.76 -98.65
C LYS A 3 29.38 -48.86 -97.74
N GLN A 4 30.46 -48.24 -98.24
CA GLN A 4 31.35 -47.40 -97.44
C GLN A 4 30.75 -46.02 -97.12
N LYS A 5 29.91 -45.46 -98.01
CA LYS A 5 29.21 -44.20 -97.75
C LYS A 5 28.11 -44.35 -96.69
N VAL A 6 27.38 -45.47 -96.70
CA VAL A 6 26.34 -45.78 -95.69
C VAL A 6 26.94 -45.97 -94.30
N GLU A 7 28.13 -46.57 -94.19
CA GLU A 7 28.81 -46.77 -92.90
C GLU A 7 29.37 -45.47 -92.31
N ALA A 8 29.90 -44.57 -93.15
CA ALA A 8 30.36 -43.24 -92.74
C ALA A 8 29.21 -42.32 -92.28
N GLU A 9 28.06 -42.40 -92.96
CA GLU A 9 26.84 -41.66 -92.59
C GLU A 9 26.26 -42.17 -91.27
N LYS A 10 26.25 -43.50 -91.06
CA LYS A 10 25.86 -44.12 -89.78
C LYS A 10 26.74 -43.70 -88.60
N LYS A 11 28.06 -43.60 -88.80
CA LYS A 11 29.00 -43.13 -87.77
C LYS A 11 28.79 -41.65 -87.42
N ARG A 12 28.52 -40.80 -88.41
CA ARG A 12 28.22 -39.38 -88.17
C ARG A 12 26.91 -39.17 -87.41
N LEU A 13 25.84 -39.91 -87.76
CA LEU A 13 24.60 -39.86 -86.99
C LEU A 13 24.81 -40.32 -85.54
N ALA A 14 25.56 -41.41 -85.33
CA ALA A 14 25.84 -41.91 -83.98
C ALA A 14 26.70 -40.94 -83.14
N GLU A 15 27.64 -40.23 -83.77
CA GLU A 15 28.46 -39.21 -83.11
C GLU A 15 27.64 -37.95 -82.77
N GLU A 16 26.74 -37.54 -83.67
CA GLU A 16 25.83 -36.42 -83.48
C GLU A 16 24.79 -36.71 -82.37
N GLU A 17 24.23 -37.93 -82.34
CA GLU A 17 23.35 -38.38 -81.24
C GLU A 17 24.08 -38.39 -79.89
N ARG A 18 25.34 -38.86 -79.84
CA ARG A 18 26.16 -38.81 -78.61
C ARG A 18 26.45 -37.39 -78.15
N LEU A 19 26.75 -36.47 -79.06
CA LEU A 19 26.95 -35.05 -78.76
C LEU A 19 25.68 -34.37 -78.25
N VAL A 20 24.51 -34.72 -78.81
CA VAL A 20 23.21 -34.23 -78.35
C VAL A 20 22.85 -34.80 -76.97
N GLU A 21 23.13 -36.08 -76.73
CA GLU A 21 22.88 -36.73 -75.43
C GLU A 21 23.81 -36.20 -74.34
N GLU A 22 25.08 -35.96 -74.64
CA GLU A 22 26.05 -35.36 -73.72
C GLU A 22 25.68 -33.90 -73.38
N LYS A 23 25.23 -33.11 -74.37
CA LYS A 23 24.71 -31.75 -74.13
C LYS A 23 23.44 -31.74 -73.30
N LYS A 24 22.51 -32.67 -73.53
CA LYS A 24 21.30 -32.83 -72.70
C LYS A 24 21.64 -33.25 -71.26
N ALA A 25 22.59 -34.16 -71.09
CA ALA A 25 23.06 -34.58 -69.78
C ALA A 25 23.74 -33.43 -69.02
N ALA A 26 24.59 -32.65 -69.71
CA ALA A 26 25.25 -31.48 -69.13
C ALA A 26 24.25 -30.35 -68.77
N GLU A 27 23.23 -30.10 -69.59
CA GLU A 27 22.19 -29.12 -69.29
C GLU A 27 21.31 -29.56 -68.11
N LEU A 28 20.97 -30.85 -68.02
CA LEU A 28 20.23 -31.42 -66.91
C LEU A 28 21.02 -31.36 -65.60
N GLN A 29 22.32 -31.64 -65.63
CA GLN A 29 23.22 -31.51 -64.48
C GLN A 29 23.33 -30.04 -64.02
N LYS A 30 23.47 -29.08 -64.95
CA LYS A 30 23.47 -27.65 -64.62
C LYS A 30 22.15 -27.18 -64.04
N LYS A 31 21.00 -27.60 -64.58
CA LYS A 31 19.67 -27.28 -64.04
C LYS A 31 19.49 -27.83 -62.61
N LYS A 32 19.90 -29.08 -62.36
CA LYS A 32 19.84 -29.70 -61.02
C LYS A 32 20.75 -28.97 -60.02
N ALA A 33 21.97 -28.61 -60.41
CA ALA A 33 22.89 -27.87 -59.55
C ALA A 33 22.35 -26.47 -59.18
N VAL A 34 21.76 -25.74 -60.13
CA VAL A 34 21.15 -24.42 -59.88
C VAL A 34 19.90 -24.52 -59.00
N GLU A 35 19.07 -25.56 -59.19
CA GLU A 35 17.90 -25.79 -58.35
C GLU A 35 18.28 -26.16 -56.91
N GLU A 36 19.29 -27.02 -56.73
CA GLU A 36 19.79 -27.41 -55.41
C GLU A 36 20.42 -26.23 -54.67
N GLU A 37 21.18 -25.37 -55.36
CA GLU A 37 21.79 -24.17 -54.79
C GLU A 37 20.72 -23.15 -54.38
N LYS A 38 19.70 -22.93 -55.24
CA LYS A 38 18.53 -22.11 -54.89
C LYS A 38 17.76 -22.65 -53.68
N ARG A 39 17.57 -23.97 -53.58
CA ARG A 39 16.87 -24.59 -52.46
C ARG A 39 17.65 -24.44 -51.15
N LYS A 40 18.97 -24.64 -51.20
CA LYS A 40 19.88 -24.41 -50.05
C LYS A 40 19.90 -22.94 -49.62
N ALA A 41 19.91 -22.00 -50.57
CA ALA A 41 19.87 -20.57 -50.28
C ALA A 41 18.52 -20.13 -49.67
N GLU A 42 17.39 -20.67 -50.14
CA GLU A 42 16.07 -20.41 -49.56
C GLU A 42 15.94 -20.98 -48.14
N GLU A 43 16.39 -22.22 -47.92
CA GLU A 43 16.36 -22.87 -46.62
C GLU A 43 17.25 -22.13 -45.59
N ALA A 44 18.45 -21.70 -46.01
CA ALA A 44 19.33 -20.90 -45.18
C ALA A 44 18.73 -19.52 -44.83
N LYS A 45 18.01 -18.87 -45.77
CA LYS A 45 17.29 -17.62 -45.50
C LYS A 45 16.12 -17.83 -44.52
N LYS A 46 15.34 -18.90 -44.69
CA LYS A 46 14.24 -19.24 -43.78
C LYS A 46 14.74 -19.53 -42.37
N LEU A 47 15.83 -20.30 -42.23
CA LEU A 47 16.42 -20.62 -40.94
C LEU A 47 16.96 -19.37 -40.23
N LYS A 48 17.61 -18.44 -40.96
CA LYS A 48 18.07 -17.16 -40.39
C LYS A 48 16.90 -16.29 -39.94
N ALA A 49 15.87 -16.14 -40.77
CA ALA A 49 14.69 -15.34 -40.44
C ALA A 49 13.92 -15.92 -39.23
N GLU A 50 13.81 -17.25 -39.12
CA GLU A 50 13.18 -17.89 -37.95
C GLU A 50 14.00 -17.68 -36.68
N LYS A 51 15.33 -17.80 -36.78
CA LYS A 51 16.23 -17.59 -35.64
C LYS A 51 16.17 -16.15 -35.15
N GLU A 52 16.24 -15.16 -36.05
CA GLU A 52 16.09 -13.74 -35.69
C GLU A 52 14.73 -13.44 -35.07
N ARG A 53 13.64 -14.04 -35.59
CA ARG A 53 12.30 -13.88 -35.01
C ARG A 53 12.21 -14.46 -33.60
N LYS A 54 12.77 -15.66 -33.36
CA LYS A 54 12.82 -16.29 -32.03
C LYS A 54 13.66 -15.47 -31.05
N GLU A 55 14.83 -14.97 -31.46
CA GLU A 55 15.68 -14.12 -30.63
C GLU A 55 15.01 -12.78 -30.29
N ALA A 56 14.29 -12.17 -31.24
CA ALA A 56 13.53 -10.95 -31.00
C ALA A 56 12.35 -11.16 -30.04
N GLU A 57 11.62 -12.27 -30.18
CA GLU A 57 10.53 -12.64 -29.27
C GLU A 57 11.04 -12.94 -27.86
N GLU A 58 12.14 -13.68 -27.73
CA GLU A 58 12.75 -13.97 -26.43
C GLU A 58 13.25 -12.70 -25.74
N LYS A 59 13.90 -11.79 -26.48
CA LYS A 59 14.30 -10.48 -25.95
C LYS A 59 13.11 -9.66 -25.46
N LYS A 60 12.04 -9.58 -26.25
CA LYS A 60 10.80 -8.90 -25.84
C LYS A 60 10.17 -9.52 -24.61
N ARG A 61 10.14 -10.85 -24.52
CA ARG A 61 9.60 -11.57 -23.36
C ARG A 61 10.43 -11.31 -22.10
N LYS A 62 11.76 -11.39 -22.20
CA LYS A 62 12.68 -11.08 -21.09
C LYS A 62 12.56 -9.63 -20.61
N GLU A 63 12.45 -8.68 -21.53
CA GLU A 63 12.27 -7.26 -21.18
C GLU A 63 10.92 -7.00 -20.51
N ALA A 64 9.84 -7.58 -21.04
CA ALA A 64 8.51 -7.48 -20.44
C ALA A 64 8.47 -8.10 -19.03
N GLU A 65 9.11 -9.25 -18.84
CA GLU A 65 9.21 -9.91 -17.53
C GLU A 65 10.02 -9.08 -16.54
N LYS A 66 11.18 -8.54 -16.96
CA LYS A 66 12.00 -7.66 -16.14
C LYS A 66 11.24 -6.39 -15.73
N LYS A 67 10.48 -5.80 -16.66
CA LYS A 67 9.65 -4.62 -16.38
C LYS A 67 8.53 -4.94 -15.41
N ARG A 68 7.88 -6.10 -15.53
CA ARG A 68 6.83 -6.55 -14.60
C ARG A 68 7.40 -6.78 -13.20
N LEU A 69 8.54 -7.46 -13.09
CA LEU A 69 9.20 -7.69 -11.80
C LEU A 69 9.66 -6.37 -11.15
N ALA A 70 10.18 -5.43 -11.94
CA ALA A 70 10.55 -4.11 -11.44
C ALA A 70 9.34 -3.29 -10.96
N ASP A 71 8.21 -3.35 -11.68
CA ASP A 71 6.97 -2.68 -11.25
C ASP A 71 6.41 -3.30 -9.98
N GLU A 72 6.39 -4.63 -9.88
CA GLU A 72 5.92 -5.35 -8.68
C GLU A 72 6.82 -5.05 -7.47
N ALA A 73 8.14 -5.06 -7.64
CA ALA A 73 9.08 -4.70 -6.59
C ALA A 73 8.90 -3.24 -6.13
N ARG A 74 8.66 -2.32 -7.08
CA ARG A 74 8.38 -0.91 -6.76
C ARG A 74 7.08 -0.76 -5.98
N ARG A 75 6.00 -1.42 -6.41
CA ARG A 75 4.70 -1.39 -5.70
C ARG A 75 4.82 -1.96 -4.29
N LYS A 76 5.49 -3.11 -4.13
CA LYS A 76 5.74 -3.72 -2.81
C LYS A 76 6.54 -2.79 -1.89
N LYS A 77 7.54 -2.09 -2.43
CA LYS A 77 8.33 -1.13 -1.67
C LYS A 77 7.51 0.10 -1.26
N GLU A 78 6.68 0.63 -2.15
CA GLU A 78 5.81 1.77 -1.88
C GLU A 78 4.73 1.43 -0.84
N GLU A 79 4.13 0.24 -0.93
CA GLU A 79 3.18 -0.27 0.06
C GLU A 79 3.82 -0.45 1.43
N ALA A 80 5.03 -1.02 1.48
CA ALA A 80 5.78 -1.17 2.72
C ALA A 80 6.16 0.19 3.35
N ASP A 81 6.57 1.17 2.53
CA ASP A 81 6.89 2.52 3.00
C ASP A 81 5.64 3.22 3.55
N ARG A 82 4.51 3.11 2.84
CA ARG A 82 3.23 3.65 3.29
C ARG A 82 2.79 3.03 4.62
N LEU A 83 2.88 1.70 4.75
CA LEU A 83 2.51 1.01 5.99
C LEU A 83 3.42 1.44 7.16
N LEU A 84 4.72 1.61 6.89
CA LEU A 84 5.67 2.10 7.89
C LEU A 84 5.34 3.54 8.31
N GLN A 85 5.04 4.43 7.36
CA GLN A 85 4.63 5.80 7.67
C GLN A 85 3.32 5.85 8.47
N GLU A 86 2.34 5.02 8.12
CA GLU A 86 1.07 4.93 8.86
C GLU A 86 1.30 4.42 10.29
N SER A 87 2.17 3.42 10.47
CA SER A 87 2.55 2.91 11.80
C SER A 87 3.27 3.96 12.63
N LEU A 88 4.18 4.74 12.04
CA LEU A 88 4.89 5.81 12.74
C LEU A 88 3.94 6.93 13.15
N ALA A 89 3.06 7.35 12.24
CA ALA A 89 2.05 8.37 12.53
C ALA A 89 1.08 7.91 13.65
N ALA A 90 0.68 6.63 13.64
CA ALA A 90 -0.13 6.06 14.70
C ALA A 90 0.61 6.03 16.05
N GLU A 91 1.90 5.66 16.07
CA GLU A 91 2.72 5.67 17.28
C GLU A 91 2.91 7.10 17.83
N GLU A 92 3.16 8.08 16.96
CA GLU A 92 3.27 9.48 17.36
C GLU A 92 1.96 10.00 17.95
N GLN A 93 0.83 9.68 17.32
CA GLN A 93 -0.49 10.04 17.81
C GLN A 93 -0.78 9.40 19.18
N GLU A 94 -0.48 8.11 19.35
CA GLU A 94 -0.66 7.42 20.64
C GLU A 94 0.22 8.03 21.73
N ARG A 95 1.47 8.37 21.42
CA ARG A 95 2.37 9.06 22.37
C ARG A 95 1.83 10.42 22.77
N GLU A 96 1.30 11.18 21.82
CA GLU A 96 0.72 12.48 22.09
C GLU A 96 -0.54 12.34 22.96
N ASP A 97 -1.45 11.43 22.61
CA ASP A 97 -2.67 11.15 23.36
C ASP A 97 -2.37 10.69 24.78
N ASN A 98 -1.35 9.84 24.97
CA ASN A 98 -0.88 9.41 26.28
C ASN A 98 -0.31 10.57 27.10
N ARG A 99 0.49 11.45 26.47
CA ARG A 99 1.02 12.66 27.11
C ARG A 99 -0.11 13.60 27.54
N ILE A 100 -1.06 13.87 26.65
CA ILE A 100 -2.22 14.74 26.92
C ILE A 100 -3.05 14.12 28.05
N SER A 101 -3.36 12.84 27.97
CA SER A 101 -4.12 12.10 29.00
C SER A 101 -3.42 12.14 30.36
N GLY A 102 -2.09 12.04 30.39
CA GLY A 102 -1.29 12.20 31.61
C GLY A 102 -1.47 13.59 32.24
N VAL A 103 -1.35 14.64 31.44
CA VAL A 103 -1.55 16.03 31.88
C VAL A 103 -2.99 16.26 32.37
N VAL A 104 -3.98 15.75 31.63
CA VAL A 104 -5.40 15.81 32.01
C VAL A 104 -5.63 15.10 33.34
N ASN A 105 -5.11 13.89 33.52
CA ASN A 105 -5.26 13.12 34.75
C ASN A 105 -4.62 13.80 35.96
N GLN A 106 -3.44 14.42 35.78
CA GLN A 106 -2.80 15.21 36.82
C GLN A 106 -3.69 16.38 37.27
N HIS A 107 -4.25 17.12 36.31
CA HIS A 107 -5.16 18.24 36.60
C HIS A 107 -6.48 17.77 37.21
N MET A 108 -7.03 16.66 36.76
CA MET A 108 -8.19 16.02 37.38
C MET A 108 -7.94 15.65 38.84
N GLY A 109 -6.74 15.19 39.18
CA GLY A 109 -6.33 14.96 40.56
C GLY A 109 -6.39 16.24 41.41
N MET A 110 -5.83 17.34 40.88
CA MET A 110 -5.87 18.65 41.53
C MET A 110 -7.30 19.18 41.70
N ILE A 111 -8.14 19.03 40.67
CA ILE A 111 -9.55 19.42 40.69
C ILE A 111 -10.30 18.63 41.78
N ARG A 112 -10.15 17.30 41.83
CA ARG A 112 -10.79 16.46 42.86
C ARG A 112 -10.37 16.86 44.27
N GLN A 113 -9.08 17.13 44.49
CA GLN A 113 -8.59 17.60 45.78
C GLN A 113 -9.18 18.97 46.15
N ARG A 114 -9.28 19.89 45.20
CA ARG A 114 -9.87 21.22 45.41
C ARG A 114 -11.35 21.12 45.74
N ILE A 115 -12.12 20.33 44.98
CA ILE A 115 -13.54 20.07 45.27
C ILE A 115 -13.68 19.48 46.66
N LYS A 116 -12.88 18.48 47.03
CA LYS A 116 -12.90 17.88 48.37
C LYS A 116 -12.60 18.90 49.47
N ARG A 117 -11.71 19.87 49.24
CA ARG A 117 -11.38 20.94 50.19
C ARG A 117 -12.54 21.90 50.43
N TYR A 118 -13.33 22.20 49.40
CA TYR A 118 -14.49 23.12 49.49
C TYR A 118 -15.81 22.40 49.76
N TRP A 119 -15.83 21.08 49.66
CA TRP A 119 -17.01 20.27 49.94
C TRP A 119 -17.29 20.29 51.45
N SER A 120 -18.53 20.65 51.78
CA SER A 120 -19.04 20.62 53.15
C SER A 120 -19.86 19.34 53.31
N GLU A 121 -19.40 18.42 54.16
CA GLU A 121 -20.08 17.16 54.43
C GLU A 121 -21.45 17.46 55.06
N PRO A 122 -22.57 17.15 54.38
CA PRO A 122 -23.87 17.32 54.99
C PRO A 122 -24.06 16.23 56.06
N GLY A 123 -24.69 16.58 57.19
CA GLY A 123 -24.87 15.68 58.34
C GLY A 123 -25.64 14.38 58.04
N ASN A 124 -26.24 14.27 56.85
CA ASN A 124 -27.03 13.13 56.38
C ASN A 124 -26.31 12.34 55.26
N ALA A 125 -25.02 12.62 54.99
CA ALA A 125 -24.23 11.88 54.02
C ALA A 125 -23.82 10.53 54.58
N THR A 126 -24.34 9.45 54.00
CA THR A 126 -23.94 8.09 54.33
C THR A 126 -22.58 7.78 53.69
N GLN A 127 -21.73 7.01 54.40
CA GLN A 127 -20.48 6.50 53.84
C GLN A 127 -20.76 5.68 52.56
N GLY A 128 -19.99 5.94 51.49
CA GLY A 128 -20.10 5.23 50.20
C GLY A 128 -21.02 5.88 49.15
N MET A 129 -21.61 7.05 49.43
CA MET A 129 -22.39 7.80 48.43
C MET A 129 -21.50 8.31 47.29
N GLN A 130 -21.99 8.19 46.06
CA GLN A 130 -21.32 8.66 44.85
C GLN A 130 -22.32 9.39 43.95
N CYS A 131 -21.93 10.53 43.39
CA CYS A 131 -22.69 11.19 42.34
C CYS A 131 -21.82 11.39 41.10
N THR A 132 -22.42 11.33 39.92
CA THR A 132 -21.73 11.61 38.66
C THR A 132 -22.14 12.99 38.19
N LEU A 133 -21.16 13.88 38.07
CA LEU A 133 -21.34 15.28 37.67
C LEU A 133 -20.67 15.48 36.30
N ARG A 134 -21.37 16.13 35.37
CA ARG A 134 -20.80 16.72 34.16
C ARG A 134 -20.52 18.18 34.43
N VAL A 135 -19.30 18.61 34.17
CA VAL A 135 -18.87 19.99 34.36
C VAL A 135 -18.35 20.54 33.06
N THR A 136 -18.87 21.71 32.71
CA THR A 136 -18.41 22.50 31.56
C THR A 136 -17.62 23.70 32.07
N LEU A 137 -16.38 23.84 31.62
CA LEU A 137 -15.47 24.93 31.97
C LEU A 137 -15.33 25.94 30.83
N LEU A 138 -15.09 27.19 31.21
CA LEU A 138 -14.62 28.24 30.33
C LEU A 138 -13.10 28.12 30.13
N PRO A 139 -12.53 28.69 29.04
CA PRO A 139 -11.09 28.66 28.79
C PRO A 139 -10.24 29.26 29.92
N GLY A 140 -10.80 30.15 30.75
CA GLY A 140 -10.15 30.74 31.93
C GLY A 140 -10.14 29.83 33.18
N GLY A 141 -10.77 28.66 33.13
CA GLY A 141 -10.90 27.75 34.27
C GLY A 141 -12.09 28.03 35.18
N ASP A 142 -12.96 28.97 34.81
CA ASP A 142 -14.24 29.18 35.48
C ASP A 142 -15.27 28.12 35.09
N VAL A 143 -16.16 27.80 36.03
CA VAL A 143 -17.23 26.83 35.81
C VAL A 143 -18.38 27.52 35.07
N ARG A 144 -18.70 27.04 33.86
CA ARG A 144 -19.86 27.50 33.08
C ARG A 144 -21.15 26.85 33.56
N GLU A 145 -21.11 25.52 33.70
CA GLU A 145 -22.30 24.73 34.01
C GLU A 145 -21.89 23.45 34.74
N VAL A 146 -22.74 23.03 35.69
CA VAL A 146 -22.63 21.76 36.41
C VAL A 146 -23.97 21.05 36.31
N ALA A 147 -23.96 19.81 35.85
CA ALA A 147 -25.15 18.98 35.74
C ALA A 147 -24.93 17.62 36.42
N VAL A 148 -25.89 17.18 37.24
CA VAL A 148 -25.90 15.82 37.80
C VAL A 148 -26.42 14.85 36.74
N ILE A 149 -25.54 13.97 36.27
CA ILE A 149 -25.89 12.91 35.32
C ILE A 149 -26.42 11.68 36.05
N LYS A 150 -25.86 11.39 37.23
CA LYS A 150 -26.29 10.29 38.08
C LYS A 150 -26.36 10.76 39.52
N SER A 151 -27.58 10.83 40.05
CA SER A 151 -27.83 11.14 41.46
C SER A 151 -27.25 10.05 42.36
N SER A 152 -26.79 10.47 43.53
CA SER A 152 -26.38 9.57 44.62
C SER A 152 -27.55 8.90 45.36
N GLY A 153 -28.79 9.25 45.00
CA GLY A 153 -29.99 8.87 45.75
C GLY A 153 -30.33 9.83 46.89
N ASN A 154 -29.52 10.88 47.11
CA ASN A 154 -29.77 11.94 48.09
C ASN A 154 -29.58 13.32 47.46
N ALA A 155 -30.67 14.07 47.30
CA ALA A 155 -30.64 15.40 46.70
C ALA A 155 -29.80 16.42 47.50
N ILE A 156 -29.68 16.26 48.83
CA ILE A 156 -28.84 17.13 49.67
C ILE A 156 -27.36 16.89 49.37
N PHE A 157 -26.99 15.62 49.16
CA PHE A 157 -25.62 15.25 48.77
C PHE A 157 -25.28 15.80 47.39
N ASP A 158 -26.17 15.60 46.42
CA ASP A 158 -25.97 16.07 45.03
C ASP A 158 -25.82 17.60 44.98
N ARG A 159 -26.70 18.35 45.67
CA ARG A 159 -26.63 19.81 45.76
C ARG A 159 -25.37 20.30 46.48
N SER A 160 -24.91 19.58 47.51
CA SER A 160 -23.64 19.89 48.19
C SER A 160 -22.45 19.68 47.26
N ALA A 161 -22.45 18.59 46.47
CA ALA A 161 -21.41 18.32 45.48
C ALA A 161 -21.38 19.36 44.36
N GLU A 162 -22.53 19.75 43.81
CA GLU A 162 -22.64 20.86 42.85
C GLU A 162 -22.10 22.17 43.42
N SER A 163 -22.49 22.52 44.65
CA SER A 163 -22.03 23.73 45.33
C SER A 163 -20.51 23.72 45.55
N ALA A 164 -19.93 22.57 45.85
CA ALA A 164 -18.49 22.41 46.01
C ALA A 164 -17.73 22.61 44.70
N VAL A 165 -18.29 22.15 43.58
CA VAL A 165 -17.74 22.37 42.23
C VAL A 165 -17.70 23.85 41.88
N TYR A 166 -18.79 24.60 42.09
CA TYR A 166 -18.81 26.05 41.87
C TYR A 166 -17.84 26.80 42.80
N LYS A 167 -17.80 26.44 44.10
CA LYS A 167 -16.87 27.06 45.07
C LYS A 167 -15.40 26.76 44.80
N ALA A 168 -15.11 25.66 44.12
CA ALA A 168 -13.74 25.30 43.77
C ALA A 168 -13.17 26.16 42.62
N ALA A 169 -14.00 26.88 41.86
CA ALA A 169 -13.56 27.76 40.78
C ALA A 169 -12.67 28.93 41.29
N PRO A 170 -11.73 29.46 40.48
CA PRO A 170 -11.30 28.96 39.18
C PRO A 170 -10.36 27.74 39.31
N TRP A 171 -10.44 26.84 38.32
CA TRP A 171 -9.66 25.60 38.30
C TRP A 171 -8.35 25.76 37.53
N PRO A 172 -7.27 25.09 37.97
CA PRO A 172 -6.01 25.11 37.22
C PRO A 172 -6.22 24.52 35.83
N GLN A 173 -5.87 25.27 34.79
CA GLN A 173 -5.90 24.82 33.41
C GLN A 173 -4.50 24.36 32.97
N PRO A 174 -4.39 23.27 32.19
CA PRO A 174 -3.15 22.91 31.53
C PRO A 174 -2.67 24.02 30.60
N SER A 175 -1.36 24.23 30.53
CA SER A 175 -0.77 25.13 29.52
C SER A 175 -0.89 24.58 28.10
N ASP A 176 -1.10 23.26 27.95
CA ASP A 176 -1.27 22.60 26.66
C ASP A 176 -2.71 22.79 26.13
N PRO A 177 -2.91 23.40 24.95
CA PRO A 177 -4.24 23.66 24.39
C PRO A 177 -5.09 22.41 24.16
N LYS A 178 -4.46 21.27 23.80
CA LYS A 178 -5.18 20.01 23.55
C LYS A 178 -5.70 19.43 24.88
N ALA A 179 -4.85 19.44 25.92
CA ALA A 179 -5.25 19.02 27.26
C ALA A 179 -6.31 19.95 27.87
N ALA A 180 -6.18 21.27 27.65
CA ALA A 180 -7.19 22.24 28.09
C ALA A 180 -8.53 22.01 27.38
N ALA A 181 -8.53 21.71 26.07
CA ALA A 181 -9.74 21.37 25.33
C ALA A 181 -10.42 20.12 25.87
N ALA A 182 -9.64 19.07 26.21
CA ALA A 182 -10.17 17.85 26.83
C ALA A 182 -10.77 18.07 28.24
N LEU A 183 -10.32 19.10 28.96
CA LEU A 183 -10.86 19.48 30.27
C LEU A 183 -12.03 20.49 30.20
N ARG A 184 -12.45 20.93 29.01
CA ARG A 184 -13.58 21.88 28.88
C ARG A 184 -14.93 21.24 29.17
N ASP A 185 -15.12 19.98 28.83
CA ASP A 185 -16.33 19.22 29.15
C ASP A 185 -15.88 17.85 29.60
N PHE A 186 -16.11 17.56 30.88
CA PHE A 186 -15.81 16.25 31.40
C PHE A 186 -16.82 15.81 32.43
N THR A 187 -16.91 14.49 32.55
CA THR A 187 -17.72 13.83 33.55
C THR A 187 -16.81 13.19 34.58
N PHE A 188 -17.08 13.41 35.86
CA PHE A 188 -16.36 12.74 36.93
C PHE A 188 -17.32 12.21 38.00
N VAL A 189 -16.89 11.13 38.65
CA VAL A 189 -17.60 10.57 39.80
C VAL A 189 -17.02 11.21 41.06
N PHE A 190 -17.87 11.95 41.79
CA PHE A 190 -17.50 12.49 43.08
C PHE A 190 -17.75 11.44 44.17
N ARG A 191 -16.69 11.08 44.88
CA ARG A 191 -16.72 10.21 46.06
C ARG A 191 -15.95 10.88 47.20
N PRO A 192 -16.59 11.13 48.35
CA PRO A 192 -15.96 11.85 49.47
C PRO A 192 -14.91 11.00 50.21
N LYS A 193 -15.10 9.68 50.24
CA LYS A 193 -14.19 8.66 50.76
C LYS A 193 -14.23 7.43 49.87
#